data_AF-A0A0E0F014-F1
#
_entry.id   AF-A0A0E0F014-F1
#
_cell.length_a   1.000
_cell.length_b   1.000
_cell.length_c   1.000
_cell.angle_alpha   90.00
_cell.angle_beta   90.00
_cell.angle_gamma   90.00
#
_symmetry.space_group_name_H-M   'P 1'
#
loop_
_entity.id
_entity.type
_entity.pdbx_description
1 polymer ?
#
loop_
_entity_poly.entity_id
_entity_poly.type
_entity_poly.pdbx_seq_one_letter_code
_entity_poly.pdbx_strand_id
1 'polypeptide(L)'
;MPPRPPRPHKLLVFLVLFLFSVPLLRPIHMAPTAAAAAAVAGGGVEAEAEALLGLLQRVQSEALRAFGPNDFDPKLYVDLPLAADASAAAALASLPRAVPSRGEMEAYISRYFAPAGSDLVAAADPPDFERDPPGFLPRVERAGARAWALEVHALWKDLTRRVAPAVAARPDRHTLLPLPGRVVVPGSRFREVYYWDSYWVVRGLLVSKMYETAKDIVLNLVYLVEKYGFVLNGARSYYTNRRDSTDMTTLTTSYIIPVDLNTFILKMEQDIAFFAKLIGESTTSEIFSEASKARHNAIESVLWNADMEQWLDYWLPTDGNCQAVYQWKSNSQNRAIFASNFVPLWLNAQHSGLERFVDEAKSVRVMRSLQKSGLLQPAGIATSLSNTGQQWDFPNGWAPLQHLIVEGLLRSGSGEARELAEDIATRWVRTNYDAYKATGAMHEKYDVVTCGKSGGGGEYKPQTGFGWSNGVILSFLEEFGWPQDKEIDC
;
A
#
# COMPACT_ATOMS: atom_id res chain seq x y z
N MET A 1 22.74 -23.28 39.94
CA MET A 1 21.58 -22.61 39.32
C MET A 1 22.10 -21.49 38.44
N PRO A 2 21.94 -21.57 37.11
CA PRO A 2 22.36 -20.50 36.20
C PRO A 2 21.35 -19.33 36.24
N PRO A 3 21.77 -18.09 35.95
CA PRO A 3 20.89 -16.93 36.01
C PRO A 3 19.85 -16.97 34.87
N ARG A 4 18.60 -16.62 35.18
CA ARG A 4 17.50 -16.52 34.21
C ARG A 4 17.78 -15.44 33.17
N PRO A 5 17.39 -15.63 31.89
CA PRO A 5 17.45 -14.56 30.90
C PRO A 5 16.40 -13.47 31.19
N PRO A 6 16.65 -12.21 30.81
CA PRO A 6 15.72 -11.11 31.06
C PRO A 6 14.46 -11.22 30.18
N ARG A 7 13.31 -10.82 30.73
CA ARG A 7 11.99 -10.81 30.08
C ARG A 7 11.88 -9.73 28.99
N PRO A 8 11.04 -9.91 27.94
CA PRO A 8 11.00 -9.08 26.74
C PRO A 8 10.23 -7.75 26.87
N HIS A 9 9.99 -7.24 28.08
CA HIS A 9 9.18 -6.02 28.29
C HIS A 9 9.95 -4.69 28.21
N LYS A 10 11.24 -4.70 27.87
CA LYS A 10 12.05 -3.46 27.78
C LYS A 10 12.40 -3.01 26.37
N LEU A 11 12.05 -3.79 25.33
CA LEU A 11 12.31 -3.39 23.93
C LEU A 11 11.21 -2.45 23.39
N LEU A 12 9.98 -2.55 23.90
CA LEU A 12 8.87 -1.68 23.50
C LEU A 12 8.95 -0.28 24.14
N VAL A 13 9.58 -0.16 25.31
CA VAL A 13 9.73 1.10 26.05
C VAL A 13 10.89 1.95 25.52
N PHE A 14 11.86 1.35 24.82
CA PHE A 14 12.93 2.10 24.16
C PHE A 14 12.52 2.67 22.78
N LEU A 15 11.40 2.19 22.21
CA LEU A 15 10.92 2.58 20.88
C LEU A 15 10.23 3.96 20.84
N VAL A 16 9.88 4.53 22.00
CA VAL A 16 9.17 5.82 22.11
C VAL A 16 10.07 6.94 22.66
N LEU A 17 11.15 6.61 23.37
CA LEU A 17 11.94 7.58 24.14
C LEU A 17 13.16 8.19 23.45
N PHE A 18 13.51 7.79 22.22
CA PHE A 18 14.69 8.35 21.52
C PHE A 18 14.38 9.41 20.46
N LEU A 19 13.11 9.76 20.24
CA LEU A 19 12.73 10.69 19.17
C LEU A 19 12.51 12.15 19.56
N PHE A 20 12.43 12.55 20.84
CA PHE A 20 12.06 13.95 21.13
C PHE A 20 12.77 14.58 22.34
N SER A 21 13.82 15.34 22.03
CA SER A 21 14.24 16.50 22.81
C SER A 21 14.61 17.66 21.86
N VAL A 22 13.61 18.28 21.23
CA VAL A 22 13.73 19.65 20.69
C VAL A 22 12.39 20.38 20.87
N PRO A 23 12.33 21.49 21.62
CA PRO A 23 11.15 22.36 21.66
C PRO A 23 11.19 23.43 20.55
N LEU A 24 10.00 23.76 20.04
CA LEU A 24 9.51 25.01 19.42
C LEU A 24 10.53 26.03 18.82
N LEU A 25 10.44 26.18 17.48
CA LEU A 25 10.53 27.40 16.64
C LEU A 25 11.63 28.45 16.90
N ARG A 26 12.68 28.44 16.06
CA ARG A 26 13.23 29.56 15.23
C ARG A 26 14.30 29.01 14.25
N PRO A 27 14.58 29.66 13.10
CA PRO A 27 15.50 29.12 12.11
C PRO A 27 16.93 29.29 12.62
N ILE A 28 17.54 28.19 13.04
CA ILE A 28 18.95 28.12 13.38
C ILE A 28 19.62 27.33 12.26
N HIS A 29 20.61 27.93 11.59
CA HIS A 29 21.58 27.19 10.79
C HIS A 29 22.27 26.18 11.72
N MET A 30 21.80 24.93 11.70
CA MET A 30 22.44 23.84 12.41
C MET A 30 23.61 23.34 11.57
N ALA A 31 24.84 23.62 12.02
CA ALA A 31 26.00 22.85 11.57
C ALA A 31 25.79 21.37 11.97
N PRO A 32 26.14 20.41 11.11
CA PRO A 32 25.86 19.00 11.35
C PRO A 32 26.57 18.51 12.60
N THR A 33 25.83 17.78 13.47
CA THR A 33 26.39 17.10 14.63
C THR A 33 27.26 15.92 14.19
N ALA A 34 28.23 15.53 15.02
CA ALA A 34 29.18 14.44 14.72
C ALA A 34 28.51 13.08 14.41
N ALA A 35 27.26 12.87 14.82
CA ALA A 35 26.47 11.69 14.45
C ALA A 35 25.89 11.78 13.01
N ALA A 36 25.51 12.97 12.55
CA ALA A 36 25.15 13.21 11.15
C ALA A 36 26.39 13.13 10.24
N ALA A 37 27.56 13.56 10.74
CA ALA A 37 28.83 13.37 10.03
C ALA A 37 29.26 11.90 9.91
N ALA A 38 28.79 11.02 10.80
CA ALA A 38 29.02 9.57 10.70
C ALA A 38 28.06 8.88 9.71
N ALA A 39 26.86 9.43 9.45
CA ALA A 39 26.02 8.99 8.34
C ALA A 39 26.66 9.33 6.98
N VAL A 40 27.44 10.41 6.91
CA VAL A 40 28.25 10.79 5.74
C VAL A 40 29.46 9.84 5.53
N ALA A 41 29.80 8.99 6.51
CA ALA A 41 30.83 7.96 6.34
C ALA A 41 30.32 6.70 5.57
N GLY A 42 29.03 6.66 5.22
CA GLY A 42 28.39 5.60 4.42
C GLY A 42 28.51 5.74 2.90
N GLY A 43 29.28 6.72 2.40
CA GLY A 43 29.34 7.08 0.97
C GLY A 43 29.74 5.95 0.01
N GLY A 44 30.34 4.86 0.49
CA GLY A 44 30.67 3.70 -0.35
C GLY A 44 29.44 2.88 -0.77
N VAL A 45 28.54 2.59 0.17
CA VAL A 45 27.37 1.71 -0.09
C VAL A 45 26.29 2.44 -0.89
N GLU A 46 26.10 3.74 -0.65
CA GLU A 46 25.19 4.56 -1.45
C GLU A 46 25.72 4.75 -2.87
N ALA A 47 27.01 5.04 -3.05
CA ALA A 47 27.61 5.15 -4.39
C ALA A 47 27.56 3.83 -5.18
N GLU A 48 27.71 2.69 -4.50
CA GLU A 48 27.57 1.36 -5.12
C GLU A 48 26.12 1.05 -5.51
N ALA A 49 25.14 1.41 -4.68
CA ALA A 49 23.72 1.26 -4.99
C ALA A 49 23.30 2.17 -6.17
N GLU A 50 23.80 3.40 -6.21
CA GLU A 50 23.62 4.31 -7.36
C GLU A 50 24.27 3.76 -8.63
N ALA A 51 25.46 3.19 -8.52
CA ALA A 51 26.16 2.57 -9.67
C ALA A 51 25.38 1.39 -10.25
N LEU A 52 24.81 0.52 -9.39
CA LEU A 52 23.94 -0.56 -9.84
C LEU A 52 22.68 0.01 -10.52
N LEU A 53 22.01 0.99 -9.91
CA LEU A 53 20.79 1.55 -10.50
C LEU A 53 21.06 2.19 -11.87
N GLY A 54 22.15 2.94 -12.01
CA GLY A 54 22.57 3.52 -13.29
C GLY A 54 22.91 2.47 -14.35
N LEU A 55 23.53 1.35 -13.95
CA LEU A 55 23.72 0.19 -14.83
C LEU A 55 22.37 -0.39 -15.28
N LEU A 56 21.45 -0.66 -14.36
CA LEU A 56 20.17 -1.29 -14.68
C LEU A 56 19.29 -0.42 -15.59
N GLN A 57 19.34 0.91 -15.43
CA GLN A 57 18.67 1.85 -16.35
C GLN A 57 19.24 1.77 -17.78
N ARG A 58 20.55 1.63 -17.92
CA ARG A 58 21.20 1.40 -19.23
C ARG A 58 20.82 0.05 -19.81
N VAL A 59 20.85 -1.01 -19.00
CA VAL A 59 20.41 -2.35 -19.42
C VAL A 59 18.97 -2.34 -19.89
N GLN A 60 18.06 -1.69 -19.15
CA GLN A 60 16.66 -1.51 -19.55
C GLN A 60 16.55 -0.80 -20.90
N SER A 61 17.29 0.31 -21.09
CA SER A 61 17.26 1.09 -22.34
C SER A 61 17.75 0.27 -23.54
N GLU A 62 18.86 -0.44 -23.40
CA GLU A 62 19.39 -1.27 -24.49
C GLU A 62 18.53 -2.52 -24.73
N ALA A 63 17.94 -3.10 -23.69
CA ALA A 63 16.97 -4.19 -23.82
C ALA A 63 15.73 -3.76 -24.61
N LEU A 64 15.21 -2.56 -24.36
CA LEU A 64 14.08 -2.02 -25.12
C LEU A 64 14.42 -1.86 -26.61
N ARG A 65 15.64 -1.41 -26.93
CA ARG A 65 16.11 -1.27 -28.32
C ARG A 65 16.29 -2.63 -29.00
N ALA A 66 16.77 -3.64 -28.28
CA ALA A 66 17.05 -4.97 -28.81
C ALA A 66 15.79 -5.85 -28.95
N PHE A 67 14.88 -5.80 -27.97
CA PHE A 67 13.68 -6.66 -27.92
C PHE A 67 12.45 -5.98 -28.52
N GLY A 68 12.47 -4.66 -28.64
CA GLY A 68 11.32 -3.85 -29.04
C GLY A 68 10.34 -3.61 -27.89
N PRO A 69 9.32 -2.76 -28.10
CA PRO A 69 8.39 -2.35 -27.05
C PRO A 69 7.29 -3.38 -26.75
N ASN A 70 7.08 -4.36 -27.64
CA ASN A 70 6.02 -5.34 -27.48
C ASN A 70 6.35 -6.29 -26.33
N ASP A 71 5.43 -6.38 -25.35
CA ASP A 71 5.60 -7.18 -24.13
C ASP A 71 6.83 -6.82 -23.28
N PHE A 72 7.36 -5.60 -23.47
CA PHE A 72 8.50 -5.12 -22.71
C PHE A 72 8.07 -4.63 -21.33
N ASP A 73 8.60 -5.25 -20.29
CA ASP A 73 8.39 -4.83 -18.91
C ASP A 73 9.65 -4.11 -18.38
N PRO A 74 9.64 -2.77 -18.23
CA PRO A 74 10.80 -2.05 -17.72
C PRO A 74 11.20 -2.47 -16.30
N LYS A 75 10.23 -2.87 -15.46
CA LYS A 75 10.52 -3.25 -14.05
C LYS A 75 11.35 -4.53 -13.97
N LEU A 76 11.13 -5.47 -14.89
CA LEU A 76 11.91 -6.71 -14.96
C LEU A 76 13.42 -6.43 -14.91
N TYR A 77 13.86 -5.42 -15.67
CA TYR A 77 15.28 -5.09 -15.82
C TYR A 77 15.85 -4.33 -14.62
N VAL A 78 15.06 -3.51 -13.93
CA VAL A 78 15.52 -2.81 -12.70
C VAL A 78 15.43 -3.69 -11.45
N ASP A 79 14.85 -4.89 -11.57
CA ASP A 79 14.82 -5.91 -10.54
C ASP A 79 15.93 -6.97 -10.69
N LEU A 80 16.74 -6.91 -11.74
CA LEU A 80 17.80 -7.90 -11.99
C LEU A 80 18.91 -7.79 -10.92
N PRO A 81 19.14 -8.85 -10.12
CA PRO A 81 20.31 -8.92 -9.27
C PRO A 81 21.55 -9.23 -10.10
N LEU A 82 22.71 -8.69 -9.71
CA LEU A 82 23.98 -9.11 -10.31
C LEU A 82 24.27 -10.59 -10.01
N ALA A 83 24.88 -11.28 -10.97
CA ALA A 83 25.37 -12.64 -10.78
C ALA A 83 26.42 -12.71 -9.65
N ALA A 84 26.59 -13.89 -9.05
CA ALA A 84 27.41 -14.09 -7.85
C ALA A 84 28.90 -13.74 -8.05
N ASP A 85 29.40 -13.76 -9.27
CA ASP A 85 30.76 -13.42 -9.69
C ASP A 85 30.85 -12.07 -10.43
N ALA A 86 29.73 -11.37 -10.63
CA ALA A 86 29.68 -10.09 -11.33
C ALA A 86 29.84 -8.88 -10.40
N SER A 87 30.21 -7.74 -10.99
CA SER A 87 30.18 -6.40 -10.39
C SER A 87 29.53 -5.41 -11.35
N ALA A 88 28.95 -4.33 -10.83
CA ALA A 88 28.28 -3.32 -11.64
C ALA A 88 29.26 -2.69 -12.66
N ALA A 89 30.50 -2.42 -12.25
CA ALA A 89 31.53 -1.87 -13.12
C ALA A 89 31.89 -2.81 -14.29
N ALA A 90 32.07 -4.11 -14.01
CA ALA A 90 32.41 -5.09 -15.04
C ALA A 90 31.26 -5.31 -16.04
N ALA A 91 30.03 -5.36 -15.54
CA ALA A 91 28.83 -5.45 -16.37
C ALA A 91 28.70 -4.21 -17.26
N LEU A 92 28.81 -3.01 -16.68
CA LEU A 92 28.74 -1.75 -17.42
C LEU A 92 29.80 -1.64 -18.52
N ALA A 93 31.04 -2.04 -18.24
CA ALA A 93 32.13 -2.04 -19.22
C ALA A 93 31.89 -3.02 -20.39
N SER A 94 31.10 -4.06 -20.15
CA SER A 94 30.79 -5.12 -21.12
C SER A 94 29.46 -4.91 -21.84
N LEU A 95 28.70 -3.87 -21.47
CA LEU A 95 27.44 -3.55 -22.14
C LEU A 95 27.72 -3.10 -23.58
N PRO A 96 27.04 -3.68 -24.59
CA PRO A 96 27.27 -3.33 -26.00
C PRO A 96 27.12 -1.82 -26.26
N ARG A 97 28.10 -1.24 -26.99
CA ARG A 97 28.10 0.20 -27.34
C ARG A 97 27.21 0.53 -28.54
N ALA A 98 27.04 -0.43 -29.45
CA ALA A 98 26.08 -0.38 -30.54
C ALA A 98 24.80 -1.11 -30.11
N VAL A 99 23.69 -0.87 -30.81
CA VAL A 99 22.41 -1.57 -30.55
C VAL A 99 22.67 -3.08 -30.63
N PRO A 100 22.50 -3.82 -29.52
CA PRO A 100 22.71 -5.25 -29.56
C PRO A 100 21.57 -5.92 -30.31
N SER A 101 21.89 -6.99 -31.04
CA SER A 101 20.89 -7.94 -31.48
C SER A 101 20.21 -8.59 -30.28
N ARG A 102 19.02 -9.16 -30.50
CA ARG A 102 18.27 -9.89 -29.47
C ARG A 102 19.14 -10.95 -28.76
N GLY A 103 19.86 -11.78 -29.53
CA GLY A 103 20.70 -12.84 -28.97
C GLY A 103 21.91 -12.33 -28.18
N GLU A 104 22.51 -11.22 -28.61
CA GLU A 104 23.61 -10.57 -27.86
C GLU A 104 23.11 -10.04 -26.51
N MET A 105 21.93 -9.42 -26.49
CA MET A 105 21.35 -8.89 -25.26
C MET A 105 20.94 -10.00 -24.29
N GLU A 106 20.34 -11.09 -24.80
CA GLU A 106 20.01 -12.28 -24.01
C GLU A 106 21.28 -12.91 -23.39
N ALA A 107 22.35 -13.07 -24.18
CA ALA A 107 23.62 -13.60 -23.69
C ALA A 107 24.28 -12.68 -22.64
N TYR A 108 24.22 -11.36 -22.86
CA TYR A 108 24.72 -10.38 -21.88
C TYR A 108 23.96 -10.47 -20.55
N ILE A 109 22.62 -10.48 -20.60
CA ILE A 109 21.80 -10.58 -19.38
C ILE A 109 22.11 -11.88 -18.64
N SER A 110 22.13 -13.01 -19.35
CA SER A 110 22.40 -14.33 -18.75
C SER A 110 23.80 -14.44 -18.14
N ARG A 111 24.77 -13.63 -18.60
CA ARG A 111 26.14 -13.65 -18.09
C ARG A 111 26.31 -12.82 -16.83
N TYR A 112 25.71 -11.63 -16.77
CA TYR A 112 25.99 -10.66 -15.71
C TYR A 112 24.92 -10.57 -14.62
N PHE A 113 23.73 -11.13 -14.87
CA PHE A 113 22.60 -11.02 -13.95
C PHE A 113 22.01 -12.39 -13.60
N ALA A 114 21.55 -12.50 -12.36
CA ALA A 114 20.67 -13.58 -11.94
C ALA A 114 19.24 -13.30 -12.41
N PRO A 115 18.35 -14.32 -12.46
CA PRO A 115 16.94 -14.09 -12.76
C PRO A 115 16.29 -13.13 -11.76
N ALA A 116 15.49 -12.18 -12.25
CA ALA A 116 14.73 -11.29 -11.38
C ALA A 116 13.85 -12.13 -10.42
N GLY A 117 13.85 -11.77 -9.14
CA GLY A 117 13.16 -12.51 -8.08
C GLY A 117 13.98 -13.63 -7.43
N SER A 118 15.19 -13.95 -7.92
CA SER A 118 16.10 -14.89 -7.24
C SER A 118 16.65 -14.35 -5.92
N ASP A 119 16.46 -13.06 -5.67
CA ASP A 119 16.73 -12.35 -4.42
C ASP A 119 15.61 -12.55 -3.37
N LEU A 120 14.53 -13.24 -3.72
CA LEU A 120 13.53 -13.77 -2.81
C LEU A 120 13.61 -15.30 -2.74
N VAL A 121 13.53 -15.83 -1.53
CA VAL A 121 13.37 -17.27 -1.30
C VAL A 121 11.94 -17.57 -0.87
N ALA A 122 11.43 -18.73 -1.30
CA ALA A 122 10.17 -19.24 -0.77
C ALA A 122 10.29 -19.32 0.75
N ALA A 123 9.33 -18.73 1.47
CA ALA A 123 9.16 -19.06 2.87
C ALA A 123 8.52 -20.44 2.90
N ALA A 124 9.33 -21.51 2.91
CA ALA A 124 8.83 -22.87 3.07
C ALA A 124 7.82 -22.86 4.24
N ASP A 125 6.58 -23.23 3.94
CA ASP A 125 5.36 -23.19 4.79
C ASP A 125 5.40 -22.16 5.94
N PRO A 126 4.68 -21.01 5.84
CA PRO A 126 4.56 -20.09 6.96
C PRO A 126 4.19 -20.87 8.24
N PRO A 127 4.91 -20.65 9.36
CA PRO A 127 4.86 -21.55 10.52
C PRO A 127 3.51 -21.59 11.20
N ASP A 128 2.69 -20.57 10.96
CA ASP A 128 1.34 -20.37 11.47
C ASP A 128 0.26 -20.59 10.41
N PHE A 129 0.61 -21.16 9.25
CA PHE A 129 -0.37 -21.57 8.26
C PHE A 129 -1.00 -22.92 8.65
N GLU A 130 -2.33 -22.94 8.75
CA GLU A 130 -3.13 -24.16 8.92
C GLU A 130 -4.12 -24.29 7.77
N ARG A 131 -4.28 -25.49 7.19
CA ARG A 131 -5.14 -25.67 6.00
C ARG A 131 -6.61 -25.29 6.26
N ASP A 132 -7.10 -25.52 7.46
CA ASP A 132 -8.45 -25.14 7.91
C ASP A 132 -8.33 -24.56 9.34
N PRO A 133 -7.99 -23.27 9.46
CA PRO A 133 -7.68 -22.68 10.75
C PRO A 133 -8.91 -22.68 11.68
N PRO A 134 -8.78 -23.05 12.97
CA PRO A 134 -9.87 -22.97 13.93
C PRO A 134 -10.48 -21.56 14.00
N GLY A 135 -11.81 -21.48 13.90
CA GLY A 135 -12.53 -20.20 13.91
C GLY A 135 -12.31 -19.34 12.66
N PHE A 136 -11.83 -19.93 11.55
CA PHE A 136 -11.79 -19.27 10.25
C PHE A 136 -13.21 -19.17 9.68
N LEU A 137 -13.71 -17.94 9.52
CA LEU A 137 -14.98 -17.61 8.85
C LEU A 137 -16.19 -18.44 9.33
N PRO A 138 -16.53 -18.43 10.63
CA PRO A 138 -17.59 -19.28 11.18
C PRO A 138 -19.00 -18.94 10.66
N ARG A 139 -19.21 -17.72 10.13
CA ARG A 139 -20.48 -17.27 9.55
C ARG A 139 -20.60 -17.52 8.04
N VAL A 140 -19.61 -18.16 7.42
CA VAL A 140 -19.64 -18.55 6.00
C VAL A 140 -20.11 -20.01 5.94
N GLU A 141 -21.43 -20.16 5.82
CA GLU A 141 -22.12 -21.45 5.90
C GLU A 141 -22.21 -22.12 4.54
N ARG A 142 -22.41 -21.34 3.47
CA ARG A 142 -22.51 -21.88 2.10
C ARG A 142 -21.24 -22.61 1.70
N ALA A 143 -21.37 -23.92 1.43
CA ALA A 143 -20.23 -24.80 1.14
C ALA A 143 -19.32 -24.29 0.00
N GLY A 144 -19.88 -23.79 -1.10
CA GLY A 144 -19.11 -23.24 -2.21
C GLY A 144 -18.31 -21.98 -1.83
N ALA A 145 -18.90 -21.11 -1.01
CA ALA A 145 -18.23 -19.92 -0.49
C ALA A 145 -17.10 -20.27 0.48
N ARG A 146 -17.36 -21.21 1.39
CA ARG A 146 -16.35 -21.66 2.35
C ARG A 146 -15.17 -22.36 1.66
N ALA A 147 -15.44 -23.21 0.66
CA ALA A 147 -14.40 -23.88 -0.11
C ALA A 147 -13.50 -22.86 -0.84
N TRP A 148 -14.10 -21.89 -1.52
CA TRP A 148 -13.34 -20.83 -2.18
C TRP A 148 -12.55 -19.94 -1.20
N ALA A 149 -13.13 -19.61 -0.03
CA ALA A 149 -12.41 -18.85 0.99
C ALA A 149 -11.15 -19.58 1.49
N LEU A 150 -11.20 -20.92 1.60
CA LEU A 150 -10.04 -21.75 1.93
C LEU A 150 -9.01 -21.78 0.79
N GLU A 151 -9.44 -21.74 -0.48
CA GLU A 151 -8.56 -21.58 -1.63
C GLU A 151 -7.84 -20.22 -1.61
N VAL A 152 -8.57 -19.12 -1.34
CA VAL A 152 -7.99 -17.77 -1.18
C VAL A 152 -7.02 -17.73 0.01
N HIS A 153 -7.37 -18.36 1.13
CA HIS A 153 -6.49 -18.50 2.29
C HIS A 153 -5.18 -19.24 1.92
N ALA A 154 -5.26 -20.31 1.14
CA ALA A 154 -4.09 -21.09 0.72
C ALA A 154 -3.09 -20.25 -0.11
N LEU A 155 -3.54 -19.22 -0.81
CA LEU A 155 -2.67 -18.31 -1.57
C LEU A 155 -1.65 -17.58 -0.67
N TRP A 156 -1.89 -17.45 0.65
CA TRP A 156 -0.88 -16.86 1.54
C TRP A 156 0.42 -17.66 1.54
N LYS A 157 0.38 -18.99 1.37
CA LYS A 157 1.60 -19.81 1.23
C LYS A 157 2.39 -19.38 0.00
N ASP A 158 1.68 -19.16 -1.11
CA ASP A 158 2.26 -18.81 -2.39
C ASP A 158 2.70 -17.36 -2.48
N LEU A 159 2.21 -16.46 -1.62
CA LEU A 159 2.63 -15.06 -1.59
C LEU A 159 3.67 -14.75 -0.50
N THR A 160 3.82 -15.63 0.49
CA THR A 160 4.79 -15.43 1.57
C THR A 160 6.21 -15.79 1.11
N ARG A 161 7.17 -14.90 1.30
CA ARG A 161 8.58 -15.03 0.94
C ARG A 161 9.48 -14.59 2.09
N ARG A 162 10.78 -14.81 1.93
CA ARG A 162 11.83 -14.14 2.69
C ARG A 162 12.82 -13.50 1.72
N VAL A 163 13.41 -12.39 2.13
CA VAL A 163 14.54 -11.81 1.39
C VAL A 163 15.74 -12.76 1.54
N ALA A 164 16.43 -13.08 0.43
CA ALA A 164 17.55 -13.99 0.44
C ALA A 164 18.70 -13.43 1.30
N PRO A 165 19.42 -14.26 2.08
CA PRO A 165 20.55 -13.79 2.90
C PRO A 165 21.64 -13.06 2.12
N ALA A 166 21.82 -13.42 0.83
CA ALA A 166 22.75 -12.76 -0.09
C ALA A 166 22.49 -11.26 -0.24
N VAL A 167 21.22 -10.82 -0.13
CA VAL A 167 20.84 -9.40 -0.22
C VAL A 167 21.45 -8.58 0.90
N ALA A 168 21.43 -9.11 2.13
CA ALA A 168 22.08 -8.47 3.27
C ALA A 168 23.61 -8.56 3.19
N ALA A 169 24.15 -9.66 2.64
CA ALA A 169 25.59 -9.87 2.54
C ALA A 169 26.26 -9.03 1.44
N ARG A 170 25.55 -8.73 0.35
CA ARG A 170 26.04 -8.02 -0.84
C ARG A 170 25.02 -7.02 -1.38
N PRO A 171 24.64 -5.99 -0.60
CA PRO A 171 23.61 -5.02 -1.01
C PRO A 171 23.96 -4.29 -2.31
N ASP A 172 25.24 -4.19 -2.67
CA ASP A 172 25.76 -3.64 -3.93
C ASP A 172 25.29 -4.40 -5.19
N ARG A 173 24.70 -5.60 -5.03
CA ARG A 173 24.25 -6.47 -6.11
C ARG A 173 22.74 -6.55 -6.27
N HIS A 174 21.99 -5.92 -5.38
CA HIS A 174 20.55 -6.07 -5.31
C HIS A 174 19.88 -4.70 -5.24
N THR A 175 18.82 -4.53 -6.02
CA THR A 175 17.89 -3.42 -5.75
C THR A 175 16.93 -3.77 -4.63
N LEU A 176 16.65 -5.04 -4.36
CA LEU A 176 15.84 -5.46 -3.21
C LEU A 176 16.56 -5.12 -1.91
N LEU A 177 15.82 -4.57 -0.94
CA LEU A 177 16.35 -4.20 0.35
C LEU A 177 16.21 -5.36 1.35
N PRO A 178 17.19 -5.55 2.25
CA PRO A 178 17.09 -6.58 3.28
C PRO A 178 15.95 -6.25 4.25
N LEU A 179 15.18 -7.27 4.61
CA LEU A 179 14.11 -7.18 5.61
C LEU A 179 14.28 -8.31 6.65
N PRO A 180 14.06 -8.03 7.96
CA PRO A 180 14.32 -8.99 9.03
C PRO A 180 13.31 -10.15 9.09
N GLY A 181 12.05 -9.90 8.74
CA GLY A 181 10.96 -10.87 8.81
C GLY A 181 10.58 -11.50 7.48
N ARG A 182 9.54 -12.35 7.51
CA ARG A 182 8.84 -12.77 6.28
C ARG A 182 8.15 -11.60 5.63
N VAL A 183 7.95 -11.70 4.33
CA VAL A 183 7.22 -10.72 3.52
C VAL A 183 6.07 -11.41 2.82
N VAL A 184 5.01 -10.66 2.52
CA VAL A 184 3.99 -11.10 1.58
C VAL A 184 4.03 -10.14 0.40
N VAL A 185 4.29 -10.68 -0.78
CA VAL A 185 4.32 -9.88 -2.01
C VAL A 185 2.91 -9.77 -2.59
N PRO A 186 2.56 -8.68 -3.29
CA PRO A 186 1.24 -8.58 -3.91
C PRO A 186 0.98 -9.70 -4.92
N GLY A 187 1.97 -10.03 -5.76
CA GLY A 187 1.89 -11.12 -6.74
C GLY A 187 2.57 -10.81 -8.07
N SER A 188 2.91 -11.86 -8.82
CA SER A 188 3.44 -11.78 -10.20
C SER A 188 4.68 -10.86 -10.36
N ARG A 189 4.51 -9.66 -10.95
CA ARG A 189 5.56 -8.66 -11.20
C ARG A 189 6.04 -7.98 -9.92
N PHE A 190 5.17 -7.88 -8.92
CA PHE A 190 5.47 -7.21 -7.67
C PHE A 190 6.16 -8.19 -6.72
N ARG A 191 7.48 -8.05 -6.58
CA ARG A 191 8.39 -8.98 -5.91
C ARG A 191 9.08 -8.31 -4.73
N GLU A 192 8.34 -7.46 -4.04
CA GLU A 192 8.76 -6.76 -2.85
C GLU A 192 7.51 -6.44 -2.00
N VAL A 193 7.73 -6.13 -0.72
CA VAL A 193 6.66 -5.56 0.11
C VAL A 193 6.30 -4.19 -0.44
N TYR A 194 5.00 -3.90 -0.50
CA TYR A 194 4.46 -2.57 -0.78
C TYR A 194 3.79 -2.00 0.46
N TYR A 195 3.95 -0.70 0.71
CA TYR A 195 3.54 -0.06 1.95
C TYR A 195 2.05 -0.20 2.22
N TRP A 196 1.21 0.44 1.42
CA TRP A 196 -0.22 0.49 1.69
C TRP A 196 -0.93 -0.86 1.46
N ASP A 197 -0.48 -1.67 0.49
CA ASP A 197 -0.95 -3.06 0.27
C ASP A 197 -0.87 -3.90 1.55
N SER A 198 0.18 -3.67 2.34
CA SER A 198 0.43 -4.40 3.59
C SER A 198 -0.73 -4.27 4.58
N TYR A 199 -1.51 -3.19 4.55
CA TYR A 199 -2.69 -3.04 5.42
C TYR A 199 -3.73 -4.14 5.19
N TRP A 200 -4.15 -4.35 3.93
CA TRP A 200 -5.15 -5.36 3.60
C TRP A 200 -4.58 -6.78 3.69
N VAL A 201 -3.30 -6.95 3.37
CA VAL A 201 -2.60 -8.22 3.60
C VAL A 201 -2.63 -8.59 5.09
N VAL A 202 -2.26 -7.67 5.98
CA VAL A 202 -2.31 -7.91 7.43
C VAL A 202 -3.72 -8.25 7.88
N ARG A 203 -4.76 -7.52 7.44
CA ARG A 203 -6.15 -7.86 7.77
C ARG A 203 -6.52 -9.28 7.32
N GLY A 204 -6.17 -9.65 6.09
CA GLY A 204 -6.41 -11.00 5.56
C GLY A 204 -5.70 -12.10 6.34
N LEU A 205 -4.46 -11.85 6.76
CA LEU A 205 -3.69 -12.76 7.60
C LEU A 205 -4.30 -12.92 8.99
N LEU A 206 -4.82 -11.85 9.58
CA LEU A 206 -5.53 -11.91 10.87
C LEU A 206 -6.81 -12.74 10.79
N VAL A 207 -7.61 -12.59 9.72
CA VAL A 207 -8.77 -13.45 9.46
C VAL A 207 -8.33 -14.92 9.33
N SER A 208 -7.22 -15.14 8.61
CA SER A 208 -6.57 -16.44 8.37
C SER A 208 -5.86 -17.04 9.59
N LYS A 209 -5.87 -16.36 10.75
CA LYS A 209 -5.18 -16.77 11.99
C LYS A 209 -3.65 -16.84 11.88
N MET A 210 -3.06 -16.20 10.86
CA MET A 210 -1.62 -16.15 10.61
C MET A 210 -0.97 -14.94 11.32
N TYR A 211 -1.03 -14.93 12.65
CA TYR A 211 -0.62 -13.79 13.48
C TYR A 211 0.89 -13.51 13.47
N GLU A 212 1.72 -14.55 13.41
CA GLU A 212 3.18 -14.37 13.38
C GLU A 212 3.63 -13.85 12.02
N THR A 213 3.01 -14.31 10.94
CA THR A 213 3.25 -13.76 9.60
C THR A 213 2.79 -12.30 9.50
N ALA A 214 1.62 -11.95 10.06
CA ALA A 214 1.16 -10.56 10.12
C ALA A 214 2.12 -9.66 10.91
N LYS A 215 2.63 -10.17 12.05
CA LYS A 215 3.60 -9.47 12.89
C LYS A 215 4.93 -9.24 12.17
N ASP A 216 5.44 -10.23 11.43
CA ASP A 216 6.65 -10.09 10.62
C ASP A 216 6.53 -8.93 9.62
N ILE A 217 5.36 -8.78 8.97
CA ILE A 217 5.10 -7.67 8.03
C ILE A 217 5.17 -6.33 8.77
N VAL A 218 4.50 -6.20 9.92
CA VAL A 218 4.51 -4.96 10.71
C VAL A 218 5.94 -4.62 11.17
N LEU A 219 6.71 -5.61 11.64
CA LEU A 219 8.09 -5.41 12.07
C LEU A 219 9.00 -5.00 10.90
N ASN A 220 8.74 -5.48 9.69
CA ASN A 220 9.45 -5.01 8.50
C ASN A 220 9.15 -3.53 8.21
N LEU A 221 7.91 -3.07 8.37
CA LEU A 221 7.58 -1.66 8.19
C LEU A 221 8.27 -0.78 9.24
N VAL A 222 8.30 -1.23 10.50
CA VAL A 222 9.05 -0.55 11.58
C VAL A 222 10.54 -0.48 11.24
N TYR A 223 11.14 -1.58 10.79
CA TYR A 223 12.54 -1.61 10.35
C TYR A 223 12.83 -0.59 9.23
N LEU A 224 11.91 -0.44 8.27
CA LEU A 224 12.07 0.56 7.20
C LEU A 224 12.03 1.99 7.76
N VAL A 225 11.15 2.29 8.72
CA VAL A 225 11.13 3.60 9.40
C VAL A 225 12.42 3.84 10.17
N GLU A 226 12.90 2.86 10.94
CA GLU A 226 14.14 3.00 11.72
C GLU A 226 15.36 3.23 10.81
N LYS A 227 15.40 2.58 9.65
CA LYS A 227 16.54 2.65 8.73
C LYS A 227 16.51 3.84 7.77
N TYR A 228 15.34 4.20 7.26
CA TYR A 228 15.18 5.21 6.20
C TYR A 228 14.43 6.47 6.65
N GLY A 229 13.87 6.47 7.88
CA GLY A 229 13.07 7.57 8.43
C GLY A 229 11.61 7.59 7.98
N PHE A 230 11.20 6.69 7.09
CA PHE A 230 9.83 6.53 6.59
C PHE A 230 9.64 5.14 5.97
N VAL A 231 8.39 4.73 5.76
CA VAL A 231 8.11 3.50 5.00
C VAL A 231 8.21 3.79 3.51
N LEU A 232 9.07 3.06 2.81
CA LEU A 232 9.26 3.16 1.36
C LEU A 232 8.02 2.66 0.61
N ASN A 233 7.77 3.16 -0.62
CA ASN A 233 6.67 2.65 -1.46
C ASN A 233 6.73 1.12 -1.60
N GLY A 234 7.92 0.61 -1.90
CA GLY A 234 8.25 -0.79 -1.71
C GLY A 234 9.70 -0.97 -1.29
N ALA A 235 10.07 -2.18 -0.88
CA ALA A 235 11.39 -2.48 -0.33
C ALA A 235 12.50 -2.61 -1.40
N ARG A 236 12.65 -1.60 -2.26
CA ARG A 236 13.69 -1.52 -3.31
C ARG A 236 14.46 -0.20 -3.23
N SER A 237 15.74 -0.20 -3.58
CA SER A 237 16.63 0.97 -3.49
C SER A 237 16.13 2.16 -4.31
N TYR A 238 15.56 1.94 -5.50
CA TYR A 238 14.98 3.02 -6.31
C TYR A 238 13.72 3.66 -5.69
N TYR A 239 13.22 3.15 -4.56
CA TYR A 239 12.15 3.79 -3.77
C TYR A 239 12.66 4.61 -2.58
N THR A 240 13.98 4.67 -2.33
CA THR A 240 14.55 5.49 -1.23
C THR A 240 14.56 6.99 -1.56
N ASN A 241 14.60 7.35 -2.84
CA ASN A 241 14.84 8.74 -3.30
C ASN A 241 13.55 9.47 -3.74
N ARG A 242 12.36 9.07 -3.27
CA ARG A 242 11.12 9.82 -3.53
C ARG A 242 11.04 11.18 -2.82
N ARG A 243 12.12 11.57 -2.13
CA ARG A 243 12.36 12.92 -1.64
C ARG A 243 13.63 13.42 -2.34
N ASP A 244 13.47 14.11 -3.47
CA ASP A 244 14.50 15.06 -3.85
C ASP A 244 14.40 16.19 -2.82
N SER A 245 15.37 16.26 -1.91
CA SER A 245 15.42 17.31 -0.88
C SER A 245 15.74 18.68 -1.46
N THR A 246 16.14 18.74 -2.75
CA THR A 246 16.57 19.95 -3.43
C THR A 246 15.50 20.53 -4.37
N ASP A 247 14.57 19.73 -4.88
CA ASP A 247 13.48 20.24 -5.73
C ASP A 247 12.19 19.39 -5.72
N MET A 248 11.19 19.83 -4.95
CA MET A 248 9.85 19.22 -4.92
C MET A 248 8.91 19.71 -6.05
N THR A 249 9.33 20.70 -6.86
CA THR A 249 8.45 21.39 -7.82
C THR A 249 8.23 20.62 -9.12
N THR A 250 9.01 19.56 -9.38
CA THR A 250 8.91 18.72 -10.59
C THR A 250 7.78 17.68 -10.53
N LEU A 251 7.12 17.53 -9.37
CA LEU A 251 6.00 16.60 -9.19
C LEU A 251 4.67 17.35 -9.21
N THR A 252 3.83 17.12 -10.23
CA THR A 252 2.47 17.69 -10.34
C THR A 252 1.61 17.41 -9.10
N THR A 253 1.90 16.32 -8.37
CA THR A 253 1.23 15.96 -7.11
C THR A 253 1.47 16.97 -5.97
N SER A 254 2.47 17.84 -6.06
CA SER A 254 2.72 18.88 -5.05
C SER A 254 1.68 20.02 -5.08
N TYR A 255 0.89 20.12 -6.15
CA TYR A 255 -0.17 21.13 -6.30
C TYR A 255 -1.57 20.62 -5.93
N ILE A 256 -1.68 19.40 -5.39
CA ILE A 256 -2.97 18.83 -4.98
C ILE A 256 -2.90 18.57 -3.48
N ILE A 257 -3.94 18.97 -2.75
CA ILE A 257 -4.21 18.54 -1.38
C ILE A 257 -5.21 17.38 -1.46
N PRO A 258 -4.76 16.12 -1.33
CA PRO A 258 -5.62 14.97 -1.55
C PRO A 258 -6.48 14.66 -0.32
N VAL A 259 -7.73 14.27 -0.55
CA VAL A 259 -8.69 13.86 0.48
C VAL A 259 -8.23 12.62 1.22
N ASP A 260 -7.80 11.60 0.47
CA ASP A 260 -7.36 10.32 1.01
C ASP A 260 -6.10 10.45 1.88
N LEU A 261 -5.09 11.20 1.44
CA LEU A 261 -3.88 11.44 2.21
C LEU A 261 -4.19 12.12 3.55
N ASN A 262 -5.01 13.18 3.55
CA ASN A 262 -5.36 13.87 4.79
C ASN A 262 -6.23 13.00 5.71
N THR A 263 -7.06 12.13 5.13
CA THR A 263 -7.79 11.10 5.87
C THR A 263 -6.84 10.14 6.59
N PHE A 264 -5.82 9.63 5.89
CA PHE A 264 -4.85 8.72 6.49
C PHE A 264 -4.00 9.38 7.57
N ILE A 265 -3.59 10.64 7.37
CA ILE A 265 -2.85 11.41 8.39
C ILE A 265 -3.72 11.63 9.63
N LEU A 266 -5.00 12.00 9.46
CA LEU A 266 -5.91 12.15 10.59
C LEU A 266 -6.07 10.84 11.37
N LYS A 267 -6.26 9.72 10.67
CA LYS A 267 -6.36 8.41 11.32
C LYS A 267 -5.07 8.06 12.08
N MET A 268 -3.91 8.32 11.49
CA MET A 268 -2.61 8.13 12.14
C MET A 268 -2.47 8.99 13.40
N GLU A 269 -2.84 10.28 13.35
CA GLU A 269 -2.80 11.18 14.51
C GLU A 269 -3.72 10.66 15.63
N GLN A 270 -4.93 10.21 15.31
CA GLN A 270 -5.87 9.60 16.27
C GLN A 270 -5.33 8.30 16.88
N ASP A 271 -4.73 7.44 16.08
CA ASP A 271 -4.20 6.16 16.53
C ASP A 271 -2.96 6.34 17.42
N ILE A 272 -2.08 7.28 17.09
CA ILE A 272 -0.94 7.64 17.94
C ILE A 272 -1.45 8.19 19.28
N ALA A 273 -2.43 9.10 19.27
CA ALA A 273 -3.01 9.62 20.51
C ALA A 273 -3.60 8.51 21.38
N PHE A 274 -4.36 7.60 20.76
CA PHE A 274 -4.95 6.44 21.44
C PHE A 274 -3.90 5.50 22.04
N PHE A 275 -2.90 5.08 21.26
CA PHE A 275 -1.85 4.19 21.76
C PHE A 275 -0.99 4.84 22.83
N ALA A 276 -0.62 6.11 22.67
CA ALA A 276 0.12 6.88 23.66
C ALA A 276 -0.62 6.91 25.00
N LYS A 277 -1.94 7.18 24.97
CA LYS A 277 -2.79 7.12 26.17
C LYS A 277 -2.79 5.74 26.82
N LEU A 278 -2.88 4.65 26.03
CA LEU A 278 -2.89 3.29 26.55
C LEU A 278 -1.60 2.90 27.27
N ILE A 279 -0.45 3.40 26.81
CA ILE A 279 0.86 3.11 27.42
C ILE A 279 1.27 4.12 28.49
N GLY A 280 0.45 5.14 28.76
CA GLY A 280 0.69 6.16 29.78
C GLY A 280 1.53 7.36 29.33
N GLU A 281 1.75 7.54 28.03
CA GLU A 281 2.49 8.66 27.43
C GLU A 281 1.56 9.87 27.22
N SER A 282 1.26 10.59 28.31
CA SER A 282 0.27 11.69 28.31
C SER A 282 0.65 12.84 27.37
N THR A 283 1.91 13.28 27.37
CA THR A 283 2.37 14.40 26.52
C THR A 283 2.17 14.09 25.03
N THR A 284 2.56 12.90 24.59
CA THR A 284 2.37 12.45 23.21
C THR A 284 0.89 12.35 22.86
N SER A 285 0.09 11.79 23.78
CA SER A 285 -1.37 11.72 23.62
C SER A 285 -1.98 13.10 23.41
N GLU A 286 -1.59 14.10 24.20
CA GLU A 286 -2.10 15.48 24.10
C GLU A 286 -1.70 16.14 22.78
N ILE A 287 -0.42 16.06 22.39
CA ILE A 287 0.10 16.64 21.14
C ILE A 287 -0.68 16.10 19.93
N PHE A 288 -0.83 14.78 19.84
CA PHE A 288 -1.52 14.16 18.70
C PHE A 288 -3.05 14.31 18.78
N SER A 289 -3.62 14.46 19.97
CA SER A 289 -5.03 14.82 20.12
C SER A 289 -5.31 16.23 19.59
N GLU A 290 -4.44 17.20 19.86
CA GLU A 290 -4.60 18.55 19.30
C GLU A 290 -4.33 18.59 17.79
N ALA A 291 -3.32 17.85 17.31
CA ALA A 291 -3.04 17.73 15.88
C ALA A 291 -4.23 17.13 15.11
N SER A 292 -4.81 16.03 15.61
CA SER A 292 -5.97 15.39 14.98
C SER A 292 -7.22 16.29 14.97
N LYS A 293 -7.49 17.05 16.04
CA LYS A 293 -8.57 18.06 16.06
C LYS A 293 -8.33 19.14 14.99
N ALA A 294 -7.11 19.66 14.90
CA ALA A 294 -6.77 20.65 13.90
C ALA A 294 -6.93 20.11 12.48
N ARG A 295 -6.53 18.85 12.23
CA ARG A 295 -6.66 18.21 10.92
C ARG A 295 -8.10 17.89 10.55
N HIS A 296 -8.91 17.43 11.51
CA HIS A 296 -10.35 17.27 11.32
C HIS A 296 -10.96 18.61 10.85
N ASN A 297 -10.74 19.70 11.59
CA ASN A 297 -11.25 21.02 11.21
C ASN A 297 -10.77 21.46 9.83
N ALA A 298 -9.51 21.19 9.47
CA ALA A 298 -8.98 21.48 8.14
C ALA A 298 -9.66 20.66 7.03
N ILE A 299 -9.87 19.35 7.21
CA ILE A 299 -10.59 18.50 6.24
C ILE A 299 -12.01 19.03 6.02
N GLU A 300 -12.71 19.34 7.10
CA GLU A 300 -14.09 19.85 7.04
C GLU A 300 -14.20 21.27 6.48
N SER A 301 -13.15 22.09 6.60
CA SER A 301 -13.15 23.46 6.08
C SER A 301 -12.69 23.55 4.63
N VAL A 302 -11.71 22.73 4.23
CA VAL A 302 -11.02 22.86 2.93
C VAL A 302 -11.54 21.87 1.91
N LEU A 303 -11.83 20.63 2.33
CA LEU A 303 -12.08 19.51 1.44
C LEU A 303 -13.57 19.15 1.38
N TRP A 304 -14.36 19.44 2.41
CA TRP A 304 -15.81 19.23 2.35
C TRP A 304 -16.46 20.14 1.31
N ASN A 305 -17.37 19.57 0.51
CA ASN A 305 -18.21 20.31 -0.42
C ASN A 305 -19.69 20.08 -0.04
N ALA A 306 -20.35 21.14 0.44
CA ALA A 306 -21.73 21.05 0.91
C ALA A 306 -22.75 20.80 -0.21
N ASP A 307 -22.51 21.32 -1.42
CA ASP A 307 -23.43 21.13 -2.56
C ASP A 307 -23.47 19.67 -3.03
N MET A 308 -22.30 19.02 -3.01
CA MET A 308 -22.13 17.65 -3.50
C MET A 308 -22.20 16.61 -2.37
N GLU A 309 -22.26 17.05 -1.11
CA GLU A 309 -22.28 16.21 0.10
C GLU A 309 -21.17 15.14 0.11
N GLN A 310 -19.95 15.54 -0.25
CA GLN A 310 -18.76 14.69 -0.29
C GLN A 310 -17.50 15.54 -0.09
N TRP A 311 -16.35 14.89 0.08
CA TRP A 311 -15.06 15.58 0.14
C TRP A 311 -14.41 15.59 -1.24
N LEU A 312 -13.71 16.67 -1.59
CA LEU A 312 -13.07 16.88 -2.89
C LEU A 312 -11.61 17.27 -2.69
N ASP A 313 -10.75 16.78 -3.56
CA ASP A 313 -9.36 17.23 -3.61
C ASP A 313 -9.30 18.73 -3.90
N TYR A 314 -8.31 19.40 -3.31
CA TYR A 314 -8.13 20.83 -3.50
C TYR A 314 -6.90 21.12 -4.35
N TRP A 315 -7.06 21.88 -5.43
CA TRP A 315 -5.96 22.26 -6.32
C TRP A 315 -5.35 23.59 -5.90
N LEU A 316 -4.07 23.55 -5.54
CA LEU A 316 -3.24 24.73 -5.34
C LEU A 316 -2.95 25.42 -6.68
N PRO A 317 -2.74 26.74 -6.69
CA PRO A 317 -2.35 27.46 -7.89
C PRO A 317 -1.02 26.94 -8.44
N THR A 318 -0.94 26.80 -9.76
CA THR A 318 0.28 26.40 -10.47
C THR A 318 1.15 27.61 -10.85
N ASP A 319 0.73 28.83 -10.52
CA ASP A 319 1.43 30.08 -10.87
C ASP A 319 2.62 30.41 -9.94
N GLY A 320 2.92 29.54 -8.97
CA GLY A 320 4.21 29.49 -8.28
C GLY A 320 4.49 30.61 -7.27
N ASN A 321 3.54 31.51 -6.99
CA ASN A 321 3.77 32.61 -6.07
C ASN A 321 3.45 32.23 -4.62
N CYS A 322 4.33 31.44 -3.99
CA CYS A 322 4.21 31.00 -2.60
C CYS A 322 4.76 32.00 -1.57
N GLN A 323 4.82 33.30 -1.89
CA GLN A 323 5.40 34.30 -0.99
C GLN A 323 4.43 34.83 0.09
N ALA A 324 3.14 34.50 0.01
CA ALA A 324 2.11 34.95 0.94
C ALA A 324 1.19 33.81 1.40
N VAL A 325 0.44 34.04 2.49
CA VAL A 325 -0.60 33.12 2.96
C VAL A 325 -1.62 32.92 1.84
N TYR A 326 -1.76 31.68 1.39
CA TYR A 326 -2.72 31.33 0.36
C TYR A 326 -4.15 31.48 0.88
N GLN A 327 -4.97 32.25 0.17
CA GLN A 327 -6.40 32.35 0.46
C GLN A 327 -7.16 31.24 -0.25
N TRP A 328 -7.92 30.46 0.52
CA TRP A 328 -8.79 29.41 0.01
C TRP A 328 -9.81 29.96 -0.98
N LYS A 329 -10.06 29.20 -2.04
CA LYS A 329 -11.01 29.52 -3.11
C LYS A 329 -11.91 28.31 -3.34
N SER A 330 -13.22 28.47 -3.14
CA SER A 330 -14.19 27.37 -3.30
C SER A 330 -14.17 26.71 -4.68
N ASN A 331 -13.85 27.48 -5.73
CA ASN A 331 -13.78 27.00 -7.10
C ASN A 331 -12.48 26.24 -7.46
N SER A 332 -11.53 26.13 -6.51
CA SER A 332 -10.31 25.32 -6.65
C SER A 332 -10.48 23.85 -6.27
N GLN A 333 -11.65 23.46 -5.74
CA GLN A 333 -11.96 22.06 -5.51
C GLN A 333 -12.19 21.31 -6.82
N ASN A 334 -11.60 20.12 -6.94
CA ASN A 334 -11.81 19.23 -8.07
C ASN A 334 -13.23 18.64 -8.02
N ARG A 335 -14.14 19.13 -8.87
CA ARG A 335 -15.54 18.66 -8.89
C ARG A 335 -15.75 17.34 -9.64
N ALA A 336 -14.70 16.72 -10.18
CA ALA A 336 -14.81 15.37 -10.73
C ALA A 336 -15.09 14.34 -9.62
N ILE A 337 -15.81 13.28 -9.97
CA ILE A 337 -16.28 12.26 -9.03
C ILE A 337 -15.29 11.11 -8.98
N PHE A 338 -14.70 10.90 -7.80
CA PHE A 338 -13.79 9.80 -7.51
C PHE A 338 -14.25 9.05 -6.26
N ALA A 339 -13.94 7.76 -6.18
CA ALA A 339 -14.20 6.97 -4.97
C ALA A 339 -13.43 7.50 -3.75
N SER A 340 -12.25 8.09 -3.95
CA SER A 340 -11.46 8.74 -2.87
C SER A 340 -12.23 9.85 -2.15
N ASN A 341 -13.20 10.49 -2.81
CA ASN A 341 -14.09 11.50 -2.22
C ASN A 341 -14.89 10.96 -1.02
N PHE A 342 -15.09 9.64 -0.94
CA PHE A 342 -15.88 8.96 0.08
C PHE A 342 -15.03 8.23 1.12
N VAL A 343 -13.71 8.15 0.91
CA VAL A 343 -12.76 7.53 1.85
C VAL A 343 -12.77 8.16 3.26
N PRO A 344 -13.07 9.46 3.48
CA PRO A 344 -13.19 10.01 4.83
C PRO A 344 -14.22 9.31 5.72
N LEU A 345 -15.23 8.63 5.16
CA LEU A 345 -16.14 7.80 5.95
C LEU A 345 -15.41 6.71 6.74
N TRP A 346 -14.28 6.22 6.24
CA TRP A 346 -13.45 5.22 6.92
C TRP A 346 -13.00 5.67 8.31
N LEU A 347 -12.89 6.99 8.54
CA LEU A 347 -12.60 7.55 9.86
C LEU A 347 -13.73 7.31 10.88
N ASN A 348 -14.88 6.76 10.51
CA ASN A 348 -15.87 6.28 11.47
C ASN A 348 -15.47 4.93 12.10
N ALA A 349 -14.55 4.19 11.48
CA ALA A 349 -14.00 2.94 11.99
C ALA A 349 -12.87 3.18 13.02
N GLN A 350 -13.19 3.89 14.10
CA GLN A 350 -12.23 4.18 15.17
C GLN A 350 -12.30 3.17 16.32
N HIS A 351 -11.29 3.24 17.19
CA HIS A 351 -11.24 2.51 18.45
C HIS A 351 -12.48 2.82 19.31
N SER A 352 -12.97 1.79 20.02
CA SER A 352 -14.10 1.92 20.93
C SER A 352 -13.86 3.04 21.95
N GLY A 353 -14.81 3.97 22.05
CA GLY A 353 -14.74 5.11 22.98
C GLY A 353 -14.23 6.43 22.37
N LEU A 354 -13.88 6.45 21.08
CA LEU A 354 -13.71 7.69 20.32
C LEU A 354 -15.02 8.11 19.66
N GLU A 355 -15.21 9.42 19.49
CA GLU A 355 -16.34 9.96 18.72
C GLU A 355 -16.17 9.63 17.24
N ARG A 356 -17.28 9.41 16.54
CA ARG A 356 -17.26 9.21 15.10
C ARG A 356 -16.73 10.46 14.41
N PHE A 357 -16.08 10.29 13.28
CA PHE A 357 -15.57 11.41 12.48
C PHE A 357 -16.72 12.32 12.02
N VAL A 358 -17.81 11.72 11.52
CA VAL A 358 -19.05 12.43 11.20
C VAL A 358 -20.22 11.77 11.90
N ASP A 359 -21.24 12.57 12.20
CA ASP A 359 -22.47 12.04 12.79
C ASP A 359 -23.25 11.15 11.81
N GLU A 360 -24.26 10.46 12.33
CA GLU A 360 -25.09 9.55 11.55
C GLU A 360 -25.82 10.30 10.41
N ALA A 361 -26.33 11.51 10.68
CA ALA A 361 -27.06 12.30 9.71
C ALA A 361 -26.19 12.71 8.51
N LYS A 362 -24.95 13.12 8.74
CA LYS A 362 -23.97 13.44 7.70
C LYS A 362 -23.53 12.18 6.97
N SER A 363 -23.33 11.07 7.68
CA SER A 363 -23.03 9.78 7.04
C SER A 363 -24.11 9.36 6.04
N VAL A 364 -25.40 9.52 6.40
CA VAL A 364 -26.54 9.24 5.49
C VAL A 364 -26.55 10.16 4.29
N ARG A 365 -26.24 11.46 4.45
CA ARG A 365 -26.15 12.41 3.32
C ARG A 365 -25.03 12.03 2.35
N VAL A 366 -23.84 11.72 2.87
CA VAL A 366 -22.70 11.25 2.06
C VAL A 366 -23.03 9.93 1.36
N MET A 367 -23.66 8.98 2.05
CA MET A 367 -24.10 7.71 1.46
C MET A 367 -25.08 7.94 0.30
N ARG A 368 -26.05 8.85 0.45
CA ARG A 368 -26.98 9.21 -0.64
C ARG A 368 -26.27 9.90 -1.81
N SER A 369 -25.24 10.71 -1.52
CA SER A 369 -24.37 11.27 -2.56
C SER A 369 -23.63 10.16 -3.32
N LEU A 370 -23.05 9.18 -2.63
CA LEU A 370 -22.42 8.00 -3.24
C LEU A 370 -23.40 7.24 -4.14
N GLN A 371 -24.63 7.01 -3.69
CA GLN A 371 -25.67 6.34 -4.49
C GLN A 371 -26.01 7.09 -5.78
N LYS A 372 -26.02 8.43 -5.74
CA LYS A 372 -26.31 9.29 -6.89
C LYS A 372 -25.09 9.57 -7.77
N SER A 373 -23.89 9.28 -7.28
CA SER A 373 -22.62 9.64 -7.92
C SER A 373 -22.36 8.94 -9.25
N GLY A 374 -23.02 7.79 -9.50
CA GLY A 374 -22.71 6.91 -10.63
C GLY A 374 -21.51 5.97 -10.39
N LEU A 375 -20.84 6.04 -9.24
CA LEU A 375 -19.74 5.13 -8.91
C LEU A 375 -20.22 3.72 -8.52
N LEU A 376 -21.44 3.57 -8.02
CA LEU A 376 -22.00 2.26 -7.68
C LEU A 376 -22.39 1.51 -8.96
N GLN A 377 -21.65 0.45 -9.25
CA GLN A 377 -21.80 -0.38 -10.43
C GLN A 377 -22.21 -1.82 -10.03
N PRO A 378 -22.61 -2.68 -10.99
CA PRO A 378 -23.07 -4.04 -10.67
C PRO A 378 -22.06 -4.90 -9.91
N ALA A 379 -20.76 -4.69 -10.10
CA ALA A 379 -19.70 -5.47 -9.49
C ALA A 379 -18.88 -4.72 -8.42
N GLY A 380 -19.33 -3.53 -7.98
CA GLY A 380 -18.67 -2.76 -6.91
C GLY A 380 -18.65 -1.26 -7.16
N ILE A 381 -17.71 -0.56 -6.54
CA ILE A 381 -17.51 0.88 -6.67
C ILE A 381 -16.44 1.15 -7.74
N ALA A 382 -16.77 1.93 -8.77
CA ALA A 382 -15.82 2.42 -9.76
C ALA A 382 -14.82 3.39 -9.12
N THR A 383 -13.60 3.47 -9.65
CA THR A 383 -12.56 4.39 -9.15
C THR A 383 -12.91 5.86 -9.44
N SER A 384 -13.39 6.10 -10.65
CA SER A 384 -13.82 7.40 -11.17
C SER A 384 -14.96 7.19 -12.18
N LEU A 385 -15.49 8.27 -12.75
CA LEU A 385 -16.41 8.21 -13.89
C LEU A 385 -15.71 8.41 -15.25
N SER A 386 -14.40 8.69 -15.24
CA SER A 386 -13.63 9.00 -16.43
C SER A 386 -13.02 7.73 -17.00
N ASN A 387 -13.30 7.41 -18.27
CA ASN A 387 -12.65 6.29 -18.96
C ASN A 387 -11.46 6.80 -19.78
N THR A 388 -10.32 6.95 -19.11
CA THR A 388 -9.09 7.52 -19.71
C THR A 388 -8.17 6.45 -20.31
N GLY A 389 -8.46 5.17 -20.07
CA GLY A 389 -7.55 4.05 -20.33
C GLY A 389 -6.48 3.85 -19.26
N GLN A 390 -6.39 4.72 -18.25
CA GLN A 390 -5.53 4.53 -17.08
C GLN A 390 -6.12 3.52 -16.10
N GLN A 391 -5.29 2.96 -15.21
CA GLN A 391 -5.74 1.87 -14.31
C GLN A 391 -6.62 2.36 -13.17
N TRP A 392 -6.35 3.57 -12.66
CA TRP A 392 -7.09 4.20 -11.55
C TRP A 392 -8.26 5.04 -12.06
N ASP A 393 -8.97 4.53 -13.06
CA ASP A 393 -10.07 5.20 -13.74
C ASP A 393 -11.14 4.18 -14.16
N PHE A 394 -12.31 4.67 -14.58
CA PHE A 394 -13.39 3.82 -15.08
C PHE A 394 -12.90 2.93 -16.25
N PRO A 395 -13.28 1.63 -16.32
CA PRO A 395 -14.28 0.91 -15.52
C PRO A 395 -13.70 0.15 -14.32
N ASN A 396 -12.48 0.44 -13.89
CA ASN A 396 -11.84 -0.36 -12.85
C ASN A 396 -12.35 0.01 -11.45
N GLY A 397 -12.51 -1.02 -10.62
CA GLY A 397 -12.61 -0.94 -9.16
C GLY A 397 -11.46 -1.67 -8.50
N TRP A 398 -11.07 -1.19 -7.32
CA TRP A 398 -9.94 -1.71 -6.55
C TRP A 398 -10.38 -2.09 -5.14
N ALA A 399 -9.91 -3.25 -4.66
CA ALA A 399 -10.28 -3.80 -3.37
C ALA A 399 -10.09 -2.80 -2.20
N PRO A 400 -8.99 -2.03 -2.13
CA PRO A 400 -8.81 -0.94 -1.17
C PRO A 400 -10.00 0.02 -1.03
N LEU A 401 -10.49 0.55 -2.16
CA LEU A 401 -11.55 1.56 -2.19
C LEU A 401 -12.88 0.96 -1.77
N GLN A 402 -13.17 -0.28 -2.17
CA GLN A 402 -14.36 -1.01 -1.70
C GLN A 402 -14.33 -1.10 -0.18
N HIS A 403 -13.21 -1.57 0.35
CA HIS A 403 -13.06 -1.84 1.77
C HIS A 403 -13.20 -0.58 2.63
N LEU A 404 -12.47 0.49 2.30
CA LEU A 404 -12.48 1.73 3.08
C LEU A 404 -13.88 2.34 3.16
N ILE A 405 -14.59 2.39 2.03
CA ILE A 405 -15.94 2.97 1.94
C ILE A 405 -16.96 2.07 2.66
N VAL A 406 -16.93 0.75 2.42
CA VAL A 406 -17.83 -0.21 3.08
C VAL A 406 -17.64 -0.19 4.60
N GLU A 407 -16.40 -0.19 5.09
CA GLU A 407 -16.11 -0.15 6.52
C GLU A 407 -16.60 1.18 7.15
N GLY A 408 -16.41 2.30 6.47
CA GLY A 408 -16.92 3.60 6.91
C GLY A 408 -18.44 3.68 7.00
N LEU A 409 -19.15 3.17 5.99
CA LEU A 409 -20.62 3.09 5.96
C LEU A 409 -21.13 2.18 7.08
N LEU A 410 -20.49 1.03 7.26
CA LEU A 410 -20.86 0.04 8.27
C LEU A 410 -20.73 0.56 9.71
N ARG A 411 -19.76 1.45 9.96
CA ARG A 411 -19.50 2.05 11.28
C ARG A 411 -20.18 3.42 11.47
N SER A 412 -21.03 3.85 10.53
CA SER A 412 -21.76 5.13 10.61
C SER A 412 -22.81 5.19 11.74
N GLY A 413 -23.32 4.04 12.18
CA GLY A 413 -24.45 3.94 13.11
C GLY A 413 -25.82 3.86 12.43
N SER A 414 -25.89 4.06 11.10
CA SER A 414 -27.15 4.02 10.34
C SER A 414 -27.46 2.62 9.80
N GLY A 415 -28.70 2.18 9.93
CA GLY A 415 -29.21 0.95 9.31
C GLY A 415 -29.17 1.00 7.77
N GLU A 416 -29.59 2.13 7.18
CA GLU A 416 -29.57 2.34 5.71
C GLU A 416 -28.14 2.25 5.16
N ALA A 417 -27.17 2.85 5.85
CA ALA A 417 -25.77 2.77 5.46
C ALA A 417 -25.18 1.37 5.61
N ARG A 418 -25.59 0.62 6.63
CA ARG A 418 -25.22 -0.79 6.81
C ARG A 418 -25.75 -1.65 5.66
N GLU A 419 -26.99 -1.45 5.23
CA GLU A 419 -27.59 -2.17 4.10
C GLU A 419 -26.81 -1.90 2.80
N LEU A 420 -26.45 -0.63 2.54
CA LEU A 420 -25.63 -0.31 1.37
C LEU A 420 -24.22 -0.92 1.45
N ALA A 421 -23.60 -0.91 2.64
CA ALA A 421 -22.30 -1.52 2.86
C ALA A 421 -22.33 -3.03 2.54
N GLU A 422 -23.38 -3.74 2.99
CA GLU A 422 -23.56 -5.17 2.72
C GLU A 422 -23.84 -5.46 1.24
N ASP A 423 -24.62 -4.62 0.56
CA ASP A 423 -24.86 -4.73 -0.88
C ASP A 423 -23.56 -4.58 -1.69
N ILE A 424 -22.76 -3.54 -1.40
CA ILE A 424 -21.47 -3.32 -2.07
C ILE A 424 -20.51 -4.50 -1.81
N ALA A 425 -20.41 -4.95 -0.55
CA ALA A 425 -19.58 -6.10 -0.21
C ALA A 425 -20.05 -7.38 -0.93
N THR A 426 -21.37 -7.58 -1.04
CA THR A 426 -21.95 -8.73 -1.75
C THR A 426 -21.59 -8.70 -3.24
N ARG A 427 -21.75 -7.56 -3.91
CA ARG A 427 -21.35 -7.38 -5.32
C ARG A 427 -19.87 -7.68 -5.53
N TRP A 428 -19.02 -7.15 -4.65
CA TRP A 428 -17.57 -7.32 -4.73
C TRP A 428 -17.14 -8.79 -4.51
N VAL A 429 -17.74 -9.48 -3.53
CA VAL A 429 -17.47 -10.89 -3.27
C VAL A 429 -17.87 -11.75 -4.47
N ARG A 430 -19.07 -11.55 -5.03
CA ARG A 430 -19.56 -12.33 -6.19
C ARG A 430 -18.68 -12.13 -7.43
N THR A 431 -18.29 -10.89 -7.74
CA THR A 431 -17.40 -10.64 -8.90
C THR A 431 -16.01 -11.27 -8.76
N ASN A 432 -15.45 -11.27 -7.54
CA ASN A 432 -14.16 -11.91 -7.29
C ASN A 432 -14.29 -13.44 -7.38
N TYR A 433 -15.39 -14.01 -6.88
CA TYR A 433 -15.66 -15.44 -6.99
C TYR A 433 -15.72 -15.88 -8.46
N ASP A 434 -16.53 -15.21 -9.28
CA ASP A 434 -16.70 -15.59 -10.69
C ASP A 434 -15.41 -15.43 -11.51
N ALA A 435 -14.68 -14.33 -11.31
CA ALA A 435 -13.39 -14.13 -11.94
C ALA A 435 -12.39 -15.22 -11.51
N TYR A 436 -12.37 -15.58 -10.22
CA TYR A 436 -11.52 -16.65 -9.73
C TYR A 436 -11.90 -18.01 -10.34
N LYS A 437 -13.20 -18.33 -10.42
CA LYS A 437 -13.69 -19.56 -11.05
C LYS A 437 -13.35 -19.64 -12.54
N ALA A 438 -13.41 -18.52 -13.25
CA ALA A 438 -13.11 -18.45 -14.68
C ALA A 438 -11.60 -18.53 -14.99
N THR A 439 -10.76 -17.95 -14.13
CA THR A 439 -9.33 -17.74 -14.44
C THR A 439 -8.37 -18.55 -13.59
N GLY A 440 -8.84 -19.11 -12.47
CA GLY A 440 -8.00 -19.78 -11.47
C GLY A 440 -7.14 -18.83 -10.63
N ALA A 441 -7.37 -17.52 -10.69
CA ALA A 441 -6.54 -16.52 -10.02
C ALA A 441 -7.34 -15.36 -9.44
N MET A 442 -6.83 -14.80 -8.34
CA MET A 442 -7.28 -13.50 -7.81
C MET A 442 -6.58 -12.39 -8.58
N HIS A 443 -7.30 -11.33 -8.93
CA HIS A 443 -6.80 -10.23 -9.75
C HIS A 443 -6.49 -8.99 -8.92
N GLU A 444 -5.57 -8.17 -9.42
CA GLU A 444 -5.24 -6.87 -8.85
C GLU A 444 -6.45 -5.91 -8.78
N LYS A 445 -7.26 -5.91 -9.84
CA LYS A 445 -8.38 -4.99 -10.05
C LYS A 445 -9.45 -5.64 -10.92
N TYR A 446 -10.68 -5.14 -10.85
CA TYR A 446 -11.85 -5.72 -11.52
C TYR A 446 -12.60 -4.68 -12.33
N ASP A 447 -13.20 -5.10 -13.44
CA ASP A 447 -14.17 -4.30 -14.18
C ASP A 447 -15.46 -4.27 -13.35
N VAL A 448 -15.87 -3.09 -12.87
CA VAL A 448 -17.04 -3.01 -11.99
C VAL A 448 -18.37 -2.98 -12.74
N VAL A 449 -18.35 -2.88 -14.07
CA VAL A 449 -19.56 -2.90 -14.91
C VAL A 449 -20.02 -4.33 -15.16
N THR A 450 -19.07 -5.23 -15.40
CA THR A 450 -19.36 -6.64 -15.74
C THR A 450 -18.86 -7.56 -14.63
N CYS A 451 -19.79 -8.25 -13.96
CA CYS A 451 -19.41 -9.22 -12.93
C CYS A 451 -18.51 -10.34 -13.48
N GLY A 452 -17.51 -10.75 -12.69
CA GLY A 452 -16.59 -11.83 -13.02
C GLY A 452 -15.47 -11.43 -13.97
N LYS A 453 -15.37 -10.15 -14.35
CA LYS A 453 -14.37 -9.66 -15.30
C LYS A 453 -13.23 -8.93 -14.58
N SER A 454 -12.00 -9.32 -14.91
CA SER A 454 -10.81 -8.60 -14.43
C SER A 454 -10.66 -7.23 -15.09
N GLY A 455 -10.07 -6.30 -14.35
CA GLY A 455 -9.81 -4.94 -14.81
C GLY A 455 -8.55 -4.85 -15.70
N GLY A 456 -8.38 -3.71 -16.35
CA GLY A 456 -7.32 -3.51 -17.35
C GLY A 456 -6.73 -2.09 -17.36
N GLY A 457 -6.10 -1.73 -18.48
CA GLY A 457 -5.57 -0.39 -18.72
C GLY A 457 -4.18 -0.11 -18.16
N GLY A 458 -3.69 1.09 -18.42
CA GLY A 458 -2.42 1.66 -17.97
C GLY A 458 -1.15 1.01 -18.53
N GLU A 459 -0.06 1.16 -17.78
CA GLU A 459 1.31 1.00 -18.28
C GLU A 459 1.85 -0.45 -18.25
N TYR A 460 1.12 -1.39 -17.66
CA TYR A 460 1.54 -2.78 -17.55
C TYR A 460 0.34 -3.74 -17.62
N LYS A 461 0.62 -4.99 -18.00
CA LYS A 461 -0.39 -6.06 -18.08
C LYS A 461 -1.05 -6.30 -16.72
N PRO A 462 -2.34 -6.65 -16.65
CA PRO A 462 -3.00 -7.01 -15.39
C PRO A 462 -2.21 -8.07 -14.60
N GLN A 463 -2.15 -7.91 -13.28
CA GLN A 463 -1.40 -8.79 -12.38
C GLN A 463 -2.33 -9.70 -11.58
N THR A 464 -1.82 -10.87 -11.21
CA THR A 464 -2.54 -11.89 -10.42
C THR A 464 -1.83 -12.18 -9.10
N GLY A 465 -2.60 -12.65 -8.12
CA GLY A 465 -2.13 -12.96 -6.76
C GLY A 465 -3.26 -12.83 -5.73
N PHE A 466 -3.93 -11.70 -5.57
CA PHE A 466 -3.27 -10.41 -5.38
C PHE A 466 -3.48 -10.02 -3.91
N GLY A 467 -2.42 -9.63 -3.19
CA GLY A 467 -2.41 -9.47 -1.73
C GLY A 467 -3.61 -8.73 -1.14
N TRP A 468 -3.93 -7.52 -1.62
CA TRP A 468 -5.10 -6.79 -1.10
C TRP A 468 -6.44 -7.44 -1.47
N SER A 469 -6.54 -8.16 -2.58
CA SER A 469 -7.82 -8.70 -3.07
C SER A 469 -8.18 -9.87 -2.18
N ASN A 470 -7.19 -10.70 -1.88
CA ASN A 470 -7.29 -11.79 -0.92
C ASN A 470 -7.68 -11.24 0.46
N GLY A 471 -6.99 -10.19 0.92
CA GLY A 471 -7.24 -9.57 2.22
C GLY A 471 -8.64 -8.98 2.36
N VAL A 472 -9.12 -8.27 1.35
CA VAL A 472 -10.45 -7.65 1.35
C VAL A 472 -11.57 -8.69 1.27
N ILE A 473 -11.43 -9.72 0.43
CA ILE A 473 -12.42 -10.81 0.35
C ILE A 473 -12.56 -11.52 1.69
N LEU A 474 -11.43 -11.92 2.29
CA LEU A 474 -11.47 -12.56 3.61
C LEU A 474 -12.06 -11.64 4.67
N SER A 475 -11.76 -10.34 4.61
CA SER A 475 -12.35 -9.34 5.52
C SER A 475 -13.86 -9.21 5.36
N PHE A 476 -14.38 -9.15 4.13
CA PHE A 476 -15.82 -9.06 3.88
C PHE A 476 -16.55 -10.34 4.30
N LEU A 477 -15.99 -11.51 4.01
CA LEU A 477 -16.55 -12.78 4.46
C LEU A 477 -16.56 -12.89 5.99
N GLU A 478 -15.53 -12.40 6.67
CA GLU A 478 -15.47 -12.37 8.15
C GLU A 478 -16.50 -11.41 8.73
N GLU A 479 -16.69 -10.22 8.14
CA GLU A 479 -17.61 -9.20 8.65
C GLU A 479 -19.08 -9.58 8.38
N PHE A 480 -19.42 -9.93 7.15
CA PHE A 480 -20.81 -10.13 6.71
C PHE A 480 -21.26 -11.60 6.74
N GLY A 481 -20.34 -12.57 6.81
CA GLY A 481 -20.68 -13.98 6.65
C GLY A 481 -21.20 -14.31 5.25
N TRP A 482 -21.65 -15.55 5.06
CA TRP A 482 -22.32 -16.00 3.83
C TRP A 482 -23.29 -17.14 4.15
N PRO A 483 -24.57 -16.84 4.42
CA PRO A 483 -25.60 -17.84 4.75
C PRO A 483 -25.78 -18.88 3.65
N GLN A 484 -26.31 -20.05 4.02
CA GLN A 484 -26.48 -21.19 3.11
C GLN A 484 -27.35 -20.87 1.87
N ASP A 485 -28.35 -20.00 2.01
CA ASP A 485 -29.30 -19.58 0.98
C ASP A 485 -28.81 -18.41 0.10
N LYS A 486 -27.67 -17.80 0.44
CA LYS A 486 -27.09 -16.68 -0.32
C LYS A 486 -26.22 -17.20 -1.47
N GLU A 487 -26.68 -17.06 -2.70
CA GLU A 487 -25.89 -17.38 -3.91
C GLU A 487 -24.57 -16.57 -3.95
N ILE A 488 -23.52 -17.17 -4.51
CA ILE A 488 -22.15 -16.57 -4.52
C ILE A 488 -21.61 -16.29 -5.93
N ASP A 489 -22.16 -16.93 -6.94
CA ASP A 489 -22.01 -16.52 -8.33
C ASP A 489 -22.84 -15.27 -8.61
N CYS A 490 -22.48 -14.47 -9.60
CA CYS A 490 -23.42 -13.56 -10.24
C CYS A 490 -24.39 -14.34 -11.14
#